data_AF-A0A6B2GCW3-F1
#
_entry.id   AF-A0A6B2GCW3-F1
#
_cell.length_a   1.000
_cell.length_b   1.000
_cell.length_c   1.000
_cell.angle_alpha   90.00
_cell.angle_beta   90.00
_cell.angle_gamma   90.00
#
_symmetry.space_group_name_H-M   'P 1'
#
loop_
_entity.id
_entity.type
_entity.pdbx_description
1 polymer ?
#
loop_
_entity_poly.entity_id
_entity_poly.type
_entity_poly.pdbx_seq_one_letter_code
_entity_poly.pdbx_strand_id
1 'polypeptide(L)'
;LAHAIQLVIIKNLKASDISAWYSKSKMMNIDVSIPKLSLLNHLPLKDCLEIMNVKDLFTPRVSDLFNISHIQSSVTDIFQCVNIKIDEEGVVDAAATACTDCVDGITDHKPIKFKLDRPFVFLIFEKLTQLIVFS
;
A
#
# COMPACT_ATOMS: atom_id res chain seq x y z
N LEU A 1 10.18 5.50 -20.98
CA LEU A 1 10.95 5.92 -19.77
C LEU A 1 10.17 5.69 -18.47
N ALA A 2 8.94 6.20 -18.31
CA ALA A 2 8.16 6.08 -17.06
C ALA A 2 7.91 4.64 -16.58
N HIS A 3 7.57 3.72 -17.51
CA HIS A 3 7.35 2.30 -17.20
C HIS A 3 8.62 1.60 -16.68
N ALA A 4 9.79 1.96 -17.20
CA ALA A 4 11.06 1.40 -16.76
C ALA A 4 11.44 1.85 -15.34
N ILE A 5 11.17 3.11 -14.99
CA ILE A 5 11.41 3.65 -13.64
C ILE A 5 10.50 2.97 -12.61
N GLN A 6 9.22 2.77 -12.95
CA GLN A 6 8.28 2.09 -12.07
C GLN A 6 8.69 0.64 -11.78
N LEU A 7 9.15 -0.10 -12.81
CA LEU A 7 9.68 -1.45 -12.66
C LEU A 7 10.96 -1.49 -11.80
N VAL A 8 11.82 -0.48 -11.90
CA VAL A 8 13.03 -0.39 -11.08
C VAL A 8 12.69 -0.16 -9.60
N ILE A 9 11.72 0.70 -9.29
CA ILE A 9 11.29 0.96 -7.92
C ILE A 9 10.72 -0.32 -7.30
N ILE A 10 9.74 -0.95 -7.98
CA ILE A 10 9.04 -2.12 -7.44
C ILE A 10 10.00 -3.30 -7.22
N LYS A 11 10.96 -3.52 -8.12
CA LYS A 11 11.92 -4.64 -7.99
C LYS A 11 12.91 -4.49 -6.84
N ASN A 12 13.17 -3.26 -6.40
CA ASN A 12 14.19 -2.99 -5.39
C ASN A 12 13.61 -2.56 -4.03
N LEU A 13 12.28 -2.38 -3.94
CA LEU A 13 11.61 -1.98 -2.72
C LEU A 13 11.63 -3.13 -1.70
N LYS A 14 12.26 -2.92 -0.55
CA LYS A 14 12.24 -3.85 0.59
C LYS A 14 11.43 -3.27 1.73
N ALA A 15 10.84 -4.15 2.54
CA ALA A 15 10.13 -3.75 3.75
C ALA A 15 11.03 -2.93 4.72
N SER A 16 12.33 -3.25 4.78
CA SER A 16 13.32 -2.49 5.57
C SER A 16 13.53 -1.06 5.08
N ASP A 17 13.33 -0.79 3.79
CA ASP A 17 13.50 0.55 3.24
C ASP A 17 12.39 1.48 3.75
N ILE A 18 11.17 0.95 3.91
CA ILE A 18 10.00 1.71 4.37
C ILE A 18 10.19 2.16 5.83
N SER A 19 10.63 1.27 6.72
CA SER A 19 10.89 1.65 8.12
C SER A 19 12.06 2.65 8.22
N ALA A 20 13.10 2.48 7.38
CA ALA A 20 14.20 3.43 7.29
C ALA A 20 13.77 4.81 6.75
N TRP A 21 12.85 4.87 5.78
CA TRP A 21 12.30 6.14 5.29
C TRP A 21 11.41 6.83 6.32
N TYR A 22 10.56 6.06 7.01
CA TYR A 22 9.69 6.59 8.05
C TYR A 22 10.49 7.19 9.22
N SER A 23 11.51 6.48 9.71
CA SER A 23 12.40 6.97 10.78
C SER A 23 13.20 8.22 10.41
N LYS A 24 13.51 8.42 9.12
CA LYS A 24 14.20 9.62 8.61
C LYS A 24 13.25 10.75 8.23
N SER A 25 11.94 10.49 8.19
CA SER A 25 10.93 11.50 7.85
C SER A 25 10.78 12.54 8.97
N LYS A 26 10.39 13.76 8.60
CA LYS A 26 10.17 14.86 9.53
C LYS A 26 8.80 15.46 9.29
N MET A 27 8.13 15.87 10.36
CA MET A 27 6.91 16.65 10.26
C MET A 27 7.24 18.00 9.63
N MET A 28 6.56 18.35 8.53
CA MET A 28 6.80 19.57 7.78
C MET A 28 5.50 20.06 7.15
N ASN A 29 5.30 21.38 7.14
CA ASN A 29 4.21 22.01 6.39
C ASN A 29 4.57 22.05 4.90
N ILE A 30 3.79 21.34 4.09
CA ILE A 30 3.98 21.21 2.65
C ILE A 30 2.66 21.38 1.90
N ASP A 31 2.72 21.91 0.69
CA ASP A 31 1.57 22.06 -0.22
C ASP A 31 1.46 20.78 -1.05
N VAL A 32 0.52 19.92 -0.68
CA VAL A 32 0.37 18.56 -1.22
C VAL A 32 -0.83 18.48 -2.15
N SER A 33 -0.62 17.92 -3.34
CA SER A 33 -1.67 17.63 -4.31
C SER A 33 -1.64 16.14 -4.68
N ILE A 34 -2.69 15.44 -4.26
CA ILE A 34 -2.91 14.00 -4.49
C ILE A 34 -4.18 13.86 -5.34
N PRO A 35 -4.18 13.04 -6.40
CA PRO A 35 -5.41 12.80 -7.16
C PRO A 35 -6.39 11.96 -6.34
N LYS A 36 -7.70 12.25 -6.46
CA LYS A 36 -8.73 11.31 -6.01
C LYS A 36 -8.58 10.03 -6.82
N LEU A 37 -8.59 8.88 -6.16
CA LEU A 37 -8.49 7.59 -6.83
C LEU A 37 -9.47 6.57 -6.26
N SER A 38 -9.89 5.66 -7.13
CA SER A 38 -10.66 4.48 -6.77
C SER A 38 -9.98 3.28 -7.43
N LEU A 39 -9.56 2.32 -6.63
CA LEU A 39 -8.89 1.11 -7.05
C LEU A 39 -9.77 -0.07 -6.64
N LEU A 40 -10.32 -0.77 -7.63
CA LEU A 40 -10.96 -2.06 -7.44
C LEU A 40 -10.07 -3.11 -8.12
N ASN A 41 -9.54 -4.03 -7.33
CA ASN A 41 -8.69 -5.10 -7.82
C ASN A 41 -9.25 -6.47 -7.44
N HIS A 42 -9.08 -7.42 -8.36
CA HIS A 42 -9.41 -8.83 -8.17
C HIS A 42 -8.21 -9.65 -8.67
N LEU A 43 -7.42 -10.16 -7.74
CA LEU A 43 -6.16 -10.83 -8.04
C LEU A 43 -6.29 -12.34 -7.74
N PRO A 44 -6.25 -13.21 -8.75
CA PRO A 44 -6.04 -14.64 -8.53
C PRO A 44 -4.62 -14.85 -8.01
N LEU A 45 -4.51 -15.51 -6.85
CA LEU A 45 -3.23 -15.71 -6.16
C LEU A 45 -2.61 -17.08 -6.45
N LYS A 46 -3.34 -18.01 -7.06
CA LYS A 46 -2.85 -19.36 -7.31
C LYS A 46 -1.49 -19.37 -8.01
N ASP A 47 -1.39 -18.75 -9.18
CA ASP A 47 -0.14 -18.75 -9.97
C ASP A 47 1.02 -18.12 -9.19
N CYS A 48 0.76 -17.02 -8.48
CA CYS A 48 1.76 -16.37 -7.64
C CYS A 48 2.24 -17.28 -6.49
N LEU A 49 1.31 -17.94 -5.81
CA LEU A 49 1.61 -18.85 -4.71
C LEU A 49 2.35 -20.10 -5.18
N GLU A 50 2.00 -20.63 -6.36
CA GLU A 50 2.73 -21.75 -6.98
C GLU A 50 4.17 -21.36 -7.36
N ILE A 51 4.38 -20.14 -7.88
CA ILE A 51 5.74 -19.58 -8.11
C ILE A 51 6.51 -19.44 -6.79
N MET A 52 5.82 -19.10 -5.70
CA MET A 52 6.35 -19.08 -4.33
C MET A 52 6.44 -20.46 -3.68
N ASN A 53 6.29 -21.53 -4.46
CA ASN A 53 6.44 -22.92 -4.06
C ASN A 53 5.33 -23.48 -3.14
N VAL A 54 4.18 -22.81 -3.07
CA VAL A 54 2.95 -23.32 -2.45
C VAL A 54 2.14 -24.06 -3.53
N LYS A 55 2.51 -25.31 -3.81
CA LYS A 55 1.92 -26.12 -4.90
C LYS A 55 1.01 -27.23 -4.40
N ASP A 56 1.38 -27.85 -3.28
CA ASP A 56 0.68 -29.01 -2.72
C ASP A 56 -0.78 -28.67 -2.40
N LEU A 57 -1.03 -27.46 -1.87
CA LEU A 57 -2.35 -26.92 -1.55
C LEU A 57 -3.34 -26.99 -2.72
N PHE A 58 -2.84 -26.83 -3.95
CA PHE A 58 -3.64 -26.80 -5.17
C PHE A 58 -3.67 -28.15 -5.91
N THR A 59 -2.94 -29.15 -5.41
CA THR A 59 -2.74 -30.44 -6.09
C THR A 59 -3.61 -31.52 -5.44
N PRO A 60 -4.67 -32.04 -6.10
CA PRO A 60 -5.64 -32.94 -5.47
C PRO A 60 -5.08 -34.19 -4.80
N ARG A 61 -3.97 -34.74 -5.29
CA ARG A 61 -3.36 -35.98 -4.77
C ARG A 61 -2.24 -35.75 -3.74
N VAL A 62 -1.85 -34.50 -3.53
CA VAL A 62 -0.72 -34.13 -2.66
C VAL A 62 -1.19 -33.23 -1.52
N SER A 63 -2.23 -32.43 -1.76
CA SER A 63 -2.89 -31.58 -0.77
C SER A 63 -3.28 -32.37 0.47
N ASP A 64 -2.78 -31.94 1.62
CA ASP A 64 -3.19 -32.43 2.93
C ASP A 64 -4.03 -31.36 3.64
N LEU A 65 -5.35 -31.53 3.57
CA LEU A 65 -6.33 -30.69 4.26
C LEU A 65 -7.12 -31.51 5.28
N PHE A 66 -6.56 -32.60 5.81
CA PHE A 66 -7.31 -33.54 6.65
C PHE A 66 -7.84 -32.91 7.95
N ASN A 67 -7.16 -31.88 8.45
CA ASN A 67 -7.59 -31.09 9.61
C ASN A 67 -8.79 -30.15 9.31
N ILE A 68 -9.15 -29.99 8.04
CA ILE A 68 -10.28 -29.15 7.58
C ILE A 68 -11.40 -30.04 7.01
N SER A 69 -11.04 -31.10 6.29
CA SER A 69 -11.97 -32.02 5.63
C SER A 69 -11.42 -33.45 5.67
N HIS A 70 -12.24 -34.40 6.14
CA HIS A 70 -11.91 -35.83 6.09
C HIS A 70 -11.96 -36.44 4.68
N ILE A 71 -12.44 -35.68 3.68
CA ILE A 71 -12.44 -36.05 2.27
C ILE A 71 -11.20 -35.45 1.61
N GLN A 72 -10.54 -36.22 0.73
CA GLN A 72 -9.42 -35.75 -0.08
C GLN A 72 -9.85 -34.54 -0.91
N SER A 73 -9.26 -33.39 -0.58
CA SER A 73 -9.63 -32.10 -1.14
C SER A 73 -8.38 -31.26 -1.41
N SER A 74 -8.48 -30.37 -2.39
CA SER A 74 -7.48 -29.34 -2.68
C SER A 74 -8.17 -28.00 -2.90
N VAL A 75 -7.42 -26.92 -2.71
CA VAL A 75 -7.90 -25.58 -3.06
C VAL A 75 -7.87 -25.43 -4.57
N THR A 76 -8.96 -24.94 -5.16
CA THR A 76 -9.00 -24.72 -6.62
C THR A 76 -8.30 -23.41 -6.99
N ASP A 77 -8.63 -22.35 -6.27
CA ASP A 77 -8.12 -20.99 -6.47
C ASP A 77 -8.25 -20.17 -5.18
N ILE A 78 -7.51 -19.06 -5.10
CA ILE A 78 -7.56 -18.08 -4.02
C ILE A 78 -7.63 -16.70 -4.64
N PHE A 79 -8.64 -15.92 -4.28
CA PHE A 79 -8.83 -14.57 -4.80
C PHE A 79 -8.60 -13.53 -3.71
N GLN A 80 -7.78 -12.53 -4.02
CA GLN A 80 -7.65 -11.32 -3.20
C GLN A 80 -8.41 -10.18 -3.88
N CYS A 81 -9.48 -9.73 -3.22
CA CYS A 81 -10.29 -8.62 -3.68
C CYS A 81 -10.00 -7.39 -2.82
N VAL A 82 -9.70 -6.27 -3.45
CA VAL A 82 -9.38 -5.01 -2.77
C VAL A 82 -10.19 -3.89 -3.38
N ASN A 83 -10.78 -3.04 -2.52
CA ASN A 83 -11.46 -1.82 -2.91
C ASN A 83 -10.90 -0.67 -2.07
N ILE A 84 -10.17 0.26 -2.70
CA ILE A 84 -9.57 1.43 -2.05
C ILE A 84 -10.12 2.67 -2.73
N LYS A 85 -10.65 3.60 -1.93
CA LYS A 85 -11.04 4.94 -2.37
C LYS A 85 -10.20 5.95 -1.59
N ILE A 86 -9.54 6.86 -2.29
CA ILE A 86 -8.84 8.00 -1.70
C ILE A 86 -9.56 9.25 -2.17
N ASP A 87 -10.15 9.96 -1.21
CA ASP A 87 -10.79 11.25 -1.36
C ASP A 87 -10.41 12.16 -0.17
N GLU A 88 -10.93 13.37 -0.16
CA GLU A 88 -10.68 14.36 0.87
C GLU A 88 -11.66 14.28 2.06
N GLU A 89 -12.60 13.33 2.04
CA GLU A 89 -13.61 13.20 3.12
C GLU A 89 -12.89 12.84 4.43
N GLY A 90 -13.05 13.68 5.46
CA GLY A 90 -12.34 13.57 6.75
C GLY A 90 -10.97 14.27 6.83
N VAL A 91 -10.35 14.62 5.69
CA VAL A 91 -9.13 15.46 5.66
C VAL A 91 -9.48 16.93 5.86
N VAL A 92 -10.66 17.36 5.41
CA VAL A 92 -11.12 18.76 5.51
C VAL A 92 -11.20 19.24 6.96
N ASP A 93 -11.80 18.44 7.85
CA ASP A 93 -11.94 18.80 9.28
C ASP A 93 -10.58 18.84 10.00
N ALA A 94 -9.71 17.85 9.73
CA ALA A 94 -8.36 17.83 10.28
C ALA A 94 -7.49 19.02 9.79
N ALA A 95 -7.65 19.42 8.52
CA ALA A 95 -6.95 20.58 7.97
C ALA A 95 -7.42 21.89 8.61
N ALA A 96 -8.71 22.05 8.90
CA ALA A 96 -9.23 23.23 9.58
C ALA A 96 -8.60 23.42 10.98
N THR A 97 -8.45 22.33 11.76
CA THR A 97 -7.76 22.35 13.07
C THR A 97 -6.27 22.64 12.96
N ALA A 98 -5.58 22.07 11.96
CA ALA A 98 -4.16 22.35 11.74
C ALA A 98 -3.91 23.83 11.36
N CYS A 99 -4.81 24.43 10.56
CA CYS A 99 -4.75 25.83 10.18
C CYS A 99 -4.89 26.79 11.36
N THR A 100 -5.70 26.45 12.37
CA THR A 100 -5.83 27.27 13.59
C THR A 100 -4.59 27.23 14.46
N ASP A 101 -3.88 26.10 14.50
CA ASP A 101 -2.69 25.92 15.34
C ASP A 101 -1.40 26.50 14.73
N CYS A 102 -1.37 26.81 13.43
CA CYS A 102 -0.19 27.32 12.72
C CYS A 102 -0.17 28.84 12.49
N VAL A 103 -1.06 29.60 13.14
CA VAL A 103 -1.15 31.07 12.98
C VAL A 103 0.03 31.82 13.65
N ASP A 104 0.83 31.16 14.50
CA ASP A 104 2.02 31.77 15.11
C ASP A 104 3.29 31.55 14.26
N GLY A 105 3.55 32.46 13.33
CA GLY A 105 4.89 32.64 12.76
C GLY A 105 4.93 32.81 11.24
N ILE A 106 4.85 34.06 10.78
CA ILE A 106 5.19 34.44 9.40
C ILE A 106 6.69 34.16 9.20
N THR A 107 7.00 33.04 8.56
CA THR A 107 8.33 32.79 7.98
C THR A 107 8.19 32.76 6.46
N ASP A 108 9.03 33.53 5.79
CA ASP A 108 9.00 33.90 4.37
C ASP A 108 9.40 32.76 3.42
N HIS A 109 9.16 31.51 3.82
CA HIS A 109 9.51 30.31 3.08
C HIS A 109 8.30 29.82 2.29
N LYS A 110 8.38 29.91 0.95
CA LYS A 110 7.39 29.26 0.07
C LYS A 110 7.25 27.79 0.47
N PRO A 111 6.02 27.28 0.69
CA PRO A 111 5.81 25.90 1.08
C PRO A 111 6.36 24.97 -0.01
N ILE A 112 6.99 23.88 0.39
CA ILE A 112 7.46 22.85 -0.55
C ILE A 112 6.24 22.25 -1.22
N LYS A 113 6.20 22.32 -2.56
CA LYS A 113 5.10 21.75 -3.36
C LYS A 113 5.37 20.28 -3.65
N PHE A 114 4.45 19.41 -3.27
CA PHE A 114 4.50 17.98 -3.53
C PHE A 114 3.27 17.55 -4.32
N LYS A 115 3.44 17.41 -5.64
CA LYS A 115 2.36 17.10 -6.58
C LYS A 115 2.54 15.70 -7.17
N LEU A 116 1.52 14.85 -7.04
CA LEU A 116 1.46 13.52 -7.62
C LEU A 116 0.78 13.55 -9.00
N ASP A 117 1.46 14.14 -9.99
CA ASP A 117 0.98 14.31 -11.37
C ASP A 117 1.59 13.33 -12.39
N ARG A 118 2.20 12.26 -11.91
CA ARG A 118 2.85 11.19 -12.68
C ARG A 118 2.73 9.86 -11.92
N PRO A 119 2.96 8.69 -12.55
CA PRO A 119 2.83 7.39 -11.88
C PRO A 119 3.58 7.37 -10.54
N PHE A 120 2.90 6.93 -9.49
CA PHE A 120 3.42 6.86 -8.13
C PHE A 120 3.08 5.51 -7.49
N VAL A 121 3.80 5.20 -6.42
CA VAL A 121 3.52 4.07 -5.53
C VAL A 121 3.08 4.65 -4.20
N PHE A 122 2.09 4.04 -3.57
CA PHE A 122 1.67 4.39 -2.23
C PHE A 122 1.57 3.13 -1.37
N LEU A 123 1.72 3.31 -0.07
CA LEU A 123 1.66 2.24 0.92
C LEU A 123 0.76 2.72 2.06
N ILE A 124 -0.13 1.84 2.53
CA ILE A 124 -0.87 2.07 3.77
C ILE A 124 -0.16 1.26 4.85
N PHE A 125 0.38 1.94 5.85
CA PHE A 125 1.18 1.32 6.90
C PHE A 125 0.62 1.64 8.28
N GLU A 126 0.67 0.66 9.18
CA GLU A 126 0.30 0.84 10.57
C GLU A 126 1.54 1.28 11.37
N LYS A 127 1.46 2.46 12.00
CA LYS A 127 2.60 3.09 12.68
C LYS A 127 3.15 2.28 13.85
N LEU A 128 2.29 1.60 14.60
CA LEU A 128 2.66 0.91 15.84
C LEU A 128 3.35 -0.43 15.57
N THR A 129 2.78 -1.24 14.68
CA THR A 129 3.30 -2.56 14.32
C THR A 129 4.32 -2.52 13.19
N GLN A 130 4.46 -1.37 12.52
CA GLN A 130 5.26 -1.21 11.30
C GLN A 130 4.85 -2.16 10.17
N LEU A 131 3.59 -2.60 10.15
CA LEU A 131 3.06 -3.48 9.12
C LEU A 131 2.59 -2.70 7.90
N ILE A 132 2.87 -3.24 6.72
CA ILE A 132 2.28 -2.80 5.46
C ILE A 132 0.93 -3.48 5.35
N VAL A 133 -0.13 -2.69 5.37
CA VAL A 133 -1.51 -3.16 5.25
C VAL A 133 -1.91 -3.26 3.76
N PHE A 134 -1.48 -2.28 2.96
CA PHE A 134 -1.70 -2.25 1.51
C PHE A 134 -0.47 -1.71 0.76
N SER A 135 -0.16 -2.31 -0.40
CA SER A 135 0.94 -1.96 -1.30
C SER A 135 0.59 -2.26 -2.75
#